data_AF-A0A1X7S0K2-F1
#
_entry.id   AF-A0A1X7S0K2-F1
#
_cell.length_a   1.000
_cell.length_b   1.000
_cell.length_c   1.000
_cell.angle_alpha   90.00
_cell.angle_beta   90.00
_cell.angle_gamma   90.00
#
_symmetry.space_group_name_H-M   'P 1'
#
loop_
_entity.id
_entity.type
_entity.pdbx_description
1 polymer ?
#
loop_
_entity_poly.entity_id
_entity_poly.type
_entity_poly.pdbx_seq_one_letter_code
_entity_poly.pdbx_strand_id
1 'polypeptide(L)'
;MATKTNANHGDLNNTEVLRKTVALPPDPTYARTTLAITEDKDDRSIRHQYRSFLLPHDVAANDWVSKLELSTALKMAEADMERTGGDRLKVMVLYGSMRSRSYSRLLAYECARILFRLGCDVRVYNPEGLPMKDDVQYNHKKVQELRELSKWSDGHIWISPEQHGNLTAVFKNQIDWIPLSTGSVRPTQGRTLAIAQVSGGSQSFNTVNSLRVLGRWMRMFAIPNQSSVPKAYTQFTDAVDPADKEAFVKAEGGSRLMASGNRERLVDCMEEFVKYTIIMRQHFDLFNDRHSERMEKQAKAEKLKAEEAKAVDKAGVEGNAKSIDSATVVNGVDVGGL
;
A
#
# COMPACT_ATOMS: atom_id res chain seq x y z
N MET A 1 20.20 -7.99 -60.60
CA MET A 1 18.91 -8.21 -59.92
C MET A 1 19.04 -7.68 -58.50
N ALA A 2 18.45 -6.52 -58.21
CA ALA A 2 18.46 -5.92 -56.88
C ALA A 2 17.24 -6.42 -56.10
N THR A 3 17.49 -7.18 -55.03
CA THR A 3 16.48 -7.58 -54.04
C THR A 3 16.17 -6.37 -53.15
N LYS A 4 15.07 -5.69 -53.43
CA LYS A 4 14.47 -4.73 -52.49
C LYS A 4 13.82 -5.50 -51.35
N THR A 5 14.50 -5.59 -50.20
CA THR A 5 13.84 -5.85 -48.92
C THR A 5 13.10 -4.57 -48.53
N ASN A 6 11.81 -4.50 -48.84
CA ASN A 6 10.91 -3.52 -48.23
C ASN A 6 10.75 -3.88 -46.75
N ALA A 7 11.71 -3.47 -45.91
CA ALA A 7 11.45 -3.37 -44.48
C ALA A 7 10.38 -2.29 -44.29
N ASN A 8 9.19 -2.69 -43.87
CA ASN A 8 8.16 -1.77 -43.41
C ASN A 8 8.63 -1.17 -42.08
N HIS A 9 9.31 -0.02 -42.16
CA HIS A 9 9.81 0.75 -41.00
C HIS A 9 8.68 1.53 -40.30
N GLY A 10 7.55 0.86 -40.05
CA GLY A 10 6.47 1.43 -39.25
C GLY A 10 6.78 1.25 -37.77
N ASP A 11 7.04 2.36 -37.07
CA ASP A 11 7.38 2.44 -35.63
C ASP A 11 6.38 1.66 -34.72
N LEU A 12 5.10 1.66 -35.08
CA LEU A 12 4.03 1.08 -34.25
C LEU A 12 3.99 -0.45 -34.19
N ASN A 13 4.66 -1.17 -35.12
CA ASN A 13 4.63 -2.63 -35.20
C ASN A 13 6.04 -3.24 -35.30
N ASN A 14 7.07 -2.55 -34.81
CA ASN A 14 8.43 -3.06 -34.86
C ASN A 14 8.60 -4.27 -33.92
N THR A 15 8.66 -5.47 -34.50
CA THR A 15 8.84 -6.73 -33.77
C THR A 15 10.30 -7.06 -33.47
N GLU A 16 11.27 -6.31 -34.00
CA GLU A 16 12.71 -6.55 -33.82
C GLU A 16 13.19 -6.28 -32.40
N VAL A 17 12.45 -5.44 -31.64
CA VAL A 17 12.73 -5.11 -30.23
C VAL A 17 11.93 -5.94 -29.24
N LEU A 18 11.13 -6.91 -29.70
CA LEU A 18 10.35 -7.77 -28.81
C LEU A 18 11.27 -8.67 -27.97
N ARG A 19 11.21 -8.49 -26.65
CA ARG A 19 11.86 -9.43 -25.72
C ARG A 19 11.18 -10.79 -25.84
N LYS A 20 11.99 -11.87 -25.84
CA LYS A 20 11.46 -13.23 -25.79
C LYS A 20 10.60 -13.41 -24.54
N THR A 21 9.30 -13.65 -24.72
CA THR A 21 8.36 -13.89 -23.63
C THR A 21 8.15 -15.39 -23.44
N VAL A 22 8.03 -15.82 -22.19
CA VAL A 22 7.58 -17.18 -21.84
C VAL A 22 6.08 -17.12 -21.60
N ALA A 23 5.32 -17.96 -22.29
CA ALA A 23 3.89 -18.10 -22.02
C ALA A 23 3.70 -18.83 -20.68
N LEU A 24 2.85 -18.26 -19.83
CA LEU A 24 2.43 -18.88 -18.56
C LEU A 24 1.00 -19.38 -18.75
N PRO A 25 0.79 -20.65 -19.15
CA PRO A 25 -0.55 -21.17 -19.35
C PRO A 25 -1.31 -21.26 -18.02
N PRO A 26 -2.65 -21.08 -18.01
CA PRO A 26 -3.46 -21.28 -16.82
C PRO A 26 -3.27 -22.67 -16.23
N ASP A 27 -3.16 -22.76 -14.90
CA ASP A 27 -3.09 -24.03 -14.17
C ASP A 27 -4.51 -24.46 -13.74
N PRO A 28 -5.08 -25.54 -14.31
CA PRO A 28 -6.45 -25.97 -14.01
C PRO A 28 -6.68 -26.31 -12.54
N THR A 29 -5.63 -26.67 -11.79
CA THR A 29 -5.73 -26.98 -10.35
C THR A 29 -6.16 -25.77 -9.51
N TYR A 30 -5.93 -24.55 -10.00
CA TYR A 30 -6.30 -23.30 -9.31
C TYR A 30 -7.59 -22.66 -9.84
N ALA A 31 -8.24 -23.23 -10.86
CA ALA A 31 -9.34 -22.59 -11.59
C ALA A 31 -10.53 -22.16 -10.70
N ARG A 32 -10.82 -22.91 -9.62
CA ARG A 32 -11.87 -22.60 -8.63
C ARG A 32 -11.34 -22.47 -7.21
N THR A 33 -10.02 -22.36 -7.07
CA THR A 33 -9.38 -22.25 -5.77
C THR A 33 -9.53 -20.83 -5.24
N THR A 34 -9.66 -20.75 -3.91
CA THR A 34 -9.65 -19.51 -3.15
C THR A 34 -8.68 -19.67 -1.98
N LEU A 35 -7.86 -18.66 -1.76
CA LEU A 35 -6.97 -18.57 -0.60
C LEU A 35 -7.56 -17.65 0.48
N ALA A 36 -8.82 -17.25 0.34
CA ALA A 36 -9.56 -16.40 1.27
C ALA A 36 -9.51 -16.93 2.71
N ILE A 37 -9.49 -16.00 3.67
CA ILE A 37 -9.55 -16.35 5.08
C ILE A 37 -10.96 -16.86 5.38
N THR A 38 -11.05 -18.13 5.79
CA THR A 38 -12.31 -18.76 6.16
C THR A 38 -12.84 -18.17 7.47
N GLU A 39 -14.16 -18.20 7.67
CA GLU A 39 -14.79 -17.55 8.82
C GLU A 39 -14.29 -18.08 10.18
N ASP A 40 -13.95 -19.36 10.26
CA ASP A 40 -13.37 -20.00 11.44
C ASP A 40 -11.93 -19.53 11.76
N LYS A 41 -11.19 -19.07 10.74
CA LYS A 41 -9.82 -18.56 10.87
C LYS A 41 -9.76 -17.03 10.91
N ASP A 42 -10.90 -16.38 10.80
CA ASP A 42 -11.01 -14.94 10.71
C ASP A 42 -11.31 -14.34 12.09
N ASP A 43 -10.48 -13.40 12.55
CA ASP A 43 -10.77 -12.68 13.79
C ASP A 43 -12.10 -11.93 13.65
N ARG A 44 -13.05 -12.22 14.55
CA ARG A 44 -14.42 -11.70 14.47
C ARG A 44 -14.46 -10.17 14.48
N SER A 45 -13.58 -9.52 15.25
CA SER A 45 -13.54 -8.06 15.34
C SER A 45 -13.00 -7.45 14.05
N ILE A 46 -11.92 -8.01 13.49
CA ILE A 46 -11.34 -7.57 12.22
C ILE A 46 -12.32 -7.79 11.07
N ARG A 47 -12.96 -8.97 11.01
CA ARG A 47 -13.97 -9.31 10.01
C ARG A 47 -15.12 -8.31 10.01
N HIS A 48 -15.67 -8.03 11.19
CA HIS A 48 -16.79 -7.09 11.32
C HIS A 48 -16.38 -5.65 10.97
N GLN A 49 -15.23 -5.20 11.46
CA GLN A 49 -14.81 -3.81 11.33
C GLN A 49 -14.32 -3.46 9.91
N TYR A 50 -13.57 -4.35 9.27
CA TYR A 50 -12.82 -4.00 8.06
C TYR A 50 -13.24 -4.76 6.80
N ARG A 51 -14.10 -5.78 6.93
CA ARG A 51 -14.44 -6.69 5.82
C ARG A 51 -15.91 -6.63 5.43
N SER A 52 -16.50 -5.43 5.45
CA SER A 52 -17.85 -5.16 4.93
C SER A 52 -18.03 -5.45 3.43
N PHE A 53 -16.95 -5.78 2.72
CA PHE A 53 -16.98 -6.24 1.33
C PHE A 53 -17.37 -7.72 1.20
N LEU A 54 -17.31 -8.50 2.29
CA LEU A 54 -17.63 -9.93 2.25
C LEU A 54 -19.09 -10.15 1.85
N LEU A 55 -19.29 -11.15 1.00
CA LEU A 55 -20.60 -11.60 0.56
C LEU A 55 -20.99 -12.85 1.36
N PRO A 56 -22.30 -13.14 1.48
CA PRO A 56 -22.78 -14.46 1.90
C PRO A 56 -22.11 -15.59 1.12
N HIS A 57 -21.87 -16.73 1.81
CA HIS A 57 -21.07 -17.84 1.27
C HIS A 57 -21.60 -18.38 -0.07
N ASP A 58 -22.93 -18.51 -0.20
CA ASP A 58 -23.62 -18.95 -1.41
C ASP A 58 -23.36 -18.03 -2.62
N VAL A 59 -23.32 -16.71 -2.38
CA VAL A 59 -22.94 -15.71 -3.39
C VAL A 59 -21.45 -15.77 -3.67
N ALA A 60 -20.60 -15.70 -2.65
CA ALA A 60 -19.15 -15.66 -2.80
C ALA A 60 -18.57 -16.89 -3.50
N ALA A 61 -19.19 -18.06 -3.33
CA ALA A 61 -18.78 -19.28 -4.01
C ALA A 61 -19.04 -19.23 -5.54
N ASN A 62 -20.02 -18.45 -5.97
CA ASN A 62 -20.55 -18.48 -7.34
C ASN A 62 -20.51 -17.14 -8.08
N ASP A 63 -19.96 -16.08 -7.49
CA ASP A 63 -19.93 -14.76 -8.11
C ASP A 63 -18.90 -14.68 -9.26
N TRP A 64 -18.84 -13.53 -9.92
CA TRP A 64 -17.87 -13.34 -11.00
C TRP A 64 -16.40 -13.38 -10.52
N VAL A 65 -16.11 -13.03 -9.26
CA VAL A 65 -14.74 -13.06 -8.70
C VAL A 65 -14.27 -14.49 -8.51
N SER A 66 -15.14 -15.40 -8.06
CA SER A 66 -14.81 -16.83 -7.90
C SER A 66 -14.55 -17.56 -9.22
N LYS A 67 -14.98 -16.96 -10.34
CA LYS A 67 -14.82 -17.49 -11.71
C LYS A 67 -13.59 -16.97 -12.45
N LEU A 68 -12.87 -15.99 -11.91
CA LEU A 68 -11.71 -15.41 -12.59
C LEU A 68 -10.57 -16.44 -12.73
N GLU A 69 -9.92 -16.42 -13.89
CA GLU A 69 -8.64 -17.09 -14.07
C GLU A 69 -7.54 -16.24 -13.41
N LEU A 70 -6.99 -16.75 -12.31
CA LEU A 70 -5.93 -16.08 -11.52
C LEU A 70 -4.88 -17.10 -11.05
N SER A 71 -4.72 -18.21 -11.78
CA SER A 71 -3.94 -19.37 -11.36
C SER A 71 -2.47 -19.03 -11.06
N THR A 72 -1.87 -18.17 -11.89
CA THR A 72 -0.49 -17.72 -11.69
C THR A 72 -0.33 -16.95 -10.37
N ALA A 73 -1.21 -15.99 -10.09
CA ALA A 73 -1.15 -15.20 -8.86
C ALA A 73 -1.51 -16.03 -7.62
N LEU A 74 -2.47 -16.95 -7.72
CA LEU A 74 -2.81 -17.89 -6.64
C LEU A 74 -1.61 -18.77 -6.27
N LYS A 75 -0.96 -19.37 -7.27
CA LYS A 75 0.24 -20.19 -7.08
C LYS A 75 1.38 -19.41 -6.44
N MET A 76 1.59 -18.16 -6.88
CA MET A 76 2.59 -17.28 -6.28
C MET A 76 2.26 -16.94 -4.82
N ALA A 77 1.00 -16.62 -4.52
CA ALA A 77 0.57 -16.29 -3.17
C ALA A 77 0.65 -17.49 -2.21
N GLU A 78 0.28 -18.68 -2.66
CA GLU A 78 0.41 -19.92 -1.90
C GLU A 78 1.88 -20.22 -1.55
N ALA A 79 2.76 -20.22 -2.55
CA ALA A 79 4.19 -20.43 -2.34
C ALA A 79 4.82 -19.37 -1.40
N ASP A 80 4.38 -18.12 -1.50
CA ASP A 80 4.85 -17.04 -0.64
C ASP A 80 4.37 -17.20 0.81
N MET A 81 3.13 -17.66 1.03
CA MET A 81 2.63 -18.01 2.37
C MET A 81 3.40 -19.20 2.96
N GLU A 82 3.65 -20.25 2.19
CA GLU A 82 4.46 -21.40 2.63
C GLU A 82 5.85 -20.96 3.08
N ARG A 83 6.52 -20.13 2.27
CA ARG A 83 7.86 -19.59 2.55
C ARG A 83 7.90 -18.71 3.80
N THR A 84 6.81 -18.04 4.13
CA THR A 84 6.74 -17.09 5.25
C THR A 84 6.03 -17.64 6.49
N GLY A 85 5.82 -18.96 6.57
CA GLY A 85 5.19 -19.60 7.72
C GLY A 85 3.71 -19.24 7.89
N GLY A 86 3.02 -18.93 6.78
CA GLY A 86 1.62 -18.55 6.74
C GLY A 86 1.35 -17.03 6.79
N ASP A 87 2.39 -16.18 6.73
CA ASP A 87 2.20 -14.72 6.75
C ASP A 87 1.63 -14.19 5.42
N ARG A 88 0.40 -13.70 5.50
CA ARG A 88 -0.35 -13.18 4.35
C ARG A 88 0.06 -11.75 4.02
N LEU A 89 -0.09 -11.36 2.75
CA LEU A 89 0.03 -9.97 2.34
C LEU A 89 -1.02 -9.12 3.04
N LYS A 90 -0.59 -8.08 3.74
CA LYS A 90 -1.44 -7.16 4.50
C LYS A 90 -1.79 -5.96 3.63
N VAL A 91 -3.06 -5.82 3.27
CA VAL A 91 -3.50 -4.80 2.31
C VAL A 91 -4.50 -3.85 2.95
N MET A 92 -4.15 -2.57 3.00
CA MET A 92 -5.06 -1.50 3.41
C MET A 92 -5.76 -0.91 2.18
N VAL A 93 -7.08 -0.80 2.22
CA VAL A 93 -7.87 -0.21 1.15
C VAL A 93 -8.51 1.10 1.62
N LEU A 94 -8.24 2.19 0.91
CA LEU A 94 -8.79 3.52 1.16
C LEU A 94 -9.74 3.94 0.03
N TYR A 95 -10.86 4.57 0.37
CA TYR A 95 -11.80 5.12 -0.61
C TYR A 95 -12.17 6.59 -0.34
N GLY A 96 -12.51 7.32 -1.39
CA GLY A 96 -12.63 8.79 -1.37
C GLY A 96 -14.05 9.35 -1.32
N SER A 97 -15.06 8.63 -0.86
CA SER A 97 -16.43 9.19 -0.78
C SER A 97 -17.27 8.54 0.31
N MET A 98 -17.92 9.40 1.10
CA MET A 98 -18.84 9.05 2.19
C MET A 98 -20.32 9.05 1.76
N ARG A 99 -20.61 9.18 0.45
CA ARG A 99 -22.01 9.10 -0.03
C ARG A 99 -22.62 7.74 0.30
N SER A 100 -23.94 7.72 0.55
CA SER A 100 -24.70 6.49 0.80
C SER A 100 -24.48 5.45 -0.30
N ARG A 101 -24.59 5.85 -1.57
CA ARG A 101 -24.16 5.07 -2.74
C ARG A 101 -22.87 5.64 -3.32
N SER A 102 -21.73 5.17 -2.79
CA SER A 102 -20.39 5.61 -3.17
C SER A 102 -19.72 4.63 -4.14
N TYR A 103 -19.59 5.00 -5.42
CA TYR A 103 -18.97 4.12 -6.44
C TYR A 103 -17.49 3.85 -6.18
N SER A 104 -16.75 4.78 -5.53
CA SER A 104 -15.37 4.50 -5.12
C SER A 104 -15.31 3.45 -4.00
N ARG A 105 -16.31 3.42 -3.10
CA ARG A 105 -16.42 2.38 -2.07
C ARG A 105 -16.83 1.03 -2.69
N LEU A 106 -17.76 1.03 -3.64
CA LEU A 106 -18.13 -0.19 -4.36
C LEU A 106 -16.94 -0.76 -5.14
N LEU A 107 -16.18 0.08 -5.83
CA LEU A 107 -14.96 -0.35 -6.52
C LEU A 107 -13.90 -0.86 -5.54
N ALA A 108 -13.74 -0.20 -4.38
CA ALA A 108 -12.87 -0.66 -3.31
C ALA A 108 -13.24 -2.06 -2.79
N TYR A 109 -14.55 -2.37 -2.70
CA TYR A 109 -15.02 -3.69 -2.31
C TYR A 109 -14.73 -4.75 -3.37
N GLU A 110 -14.83 -4.44 -4.66
CA GLU A 110 -14.43 -5.39 -5.70
C GLU A 110 -12.92 -5.65 -5.70
N CYS A 111 -12.09 -4.62 -5.52
CA CYS A 111 -10.66 -4.79 -5.28
C CYS A 111 -10.42 -5.73 -4.09
N ALA A 112 -11.09 -5.46 -2.96
CA ALA A 112 -10.93 -6.24 -1.75
C ALA A 112 -11.34 -7.71 -1.93
N ARG A 113 -12.43 -8.00 -2.67
CA ARG A 113 -12.85 -9.39 -2.96
C ARG A 113 -11.82 -10.14 -3.79
N ILE A 114 -11.27 -9.51 -4.83
CA ILE A 114 -10.23 -10.13 -5.67
C ILE A 114 -8.99 -10.44 -4.82
N LEU A 115 -8.50 -9.46 -4.06
CA LEU A 115 -7.33 -9.62 -3.20
C LEU A 115 -7.54 -10.65 -2.08
N PHE A 116 -8.74 -10.67 -1.49
CA PHE A 116 -9.10 -11.65 -0.47
C PHE A 116 -9.11 -13.06 -1.07
N ARG A 117 -9.66 -13.26 -2.27
CA ARG A 117 -9.56 -14.55 -2.99
C ARG A 117 -8.10 -14.95 -3.26
N LEU A 118 -7.24 -14.00 -3.59
CA LEU A 118 -5.80 -14.20 -3.79
C LEU A 118 -5.02 -14.47 -2.49
N GLY A 119 -5.68 -14.44 -1.32
CA GLY A 119 -5.10 -14.81 -0.05
C GLY A 119 -4.53 -13.66 0.79
N CYS A 120 -4.77 -12.41 0.39
CA CYS A 120 -4.40 -11.24 1.19
C CYS A 120 -5.26 -11.11 2.46
N ASP A 121 -4.68 -10.66 3.57
CA ASP A 121 -5.45 -10.04 4.67
C ASP A 121 -5.80 -8.61 4.23
N VAL A 122 -7.06 -8.39 3.88
CA VAL A 122 -7.54 -7.10 3.38
C VAL A 122 -8.34 -6.39 4.46
N ARG A 123 -8.01 -5.11 4.70
CA ARG A 123 -8.74 -4.24 5.60
C ARG A 123 -9.16 -2.95 4.90
N VAL A 124 -10.47 -2.74 4.75
CA VAL A 124 -11.02 -1.52 4.17
C VAL A 124 -11.29 -0.52 5.29
N TYR A 125 -10.63 0.64 5.23
CA TYR A 125 -10.83 1.69 6.22
C TYR A 125 -12.10 2.51 5.92
N ASN A 126 -12.98 2.66 6.90
CA ASN A 126 -14.12 3.58 6.81
C ASN A 126 -13.68 4.99 7.25
N PRO A 127 -13.69 6.02 6.39
CA PRO A 127 -13.28 7.37 6.77
C PRO A 127 -14.33 8.18 7.53
N GLU A 128 -15.52 7.63 7.77
CA GLU A 128 -16.56 8.29 8.56
C GLU A 128 -16.05 8.64 9.97
N GLY A 129 -16.28 9.89 10.38
CA GLY A 129 -15.79 10.43 11.65
C GLY A 129 -14.30 10.77 11.70
N LEU A 130 -13.55 10.63 10.60
CA LEU A 130 -12.16 11.12 10.55
C LEU A 130 -12.15 12.66 10.55
N PRO A 131 -11.53 13.33 11.55
CA PRO A 131 -11.43 14.79 11.57
C PRO A 131 -10.65 15.33 10.37
N MET A 132 -10.86 16.59 10.04
CA MET A 132 -9.99 17.30 9.10
C MET A 132 -8.57 17.38 9.68
N LYS A 133 -7.55 17.21 8.84
CA LYS A 133 -6.16 17.28 9.27
C LYS A 133 -5.87 18.64 9.92
N ASP A 134 -5.45 18.57 11.17
CA ASP A 134 -4.97 19.69 11.97
C ASP A 134 -3.76 19.28 12.82
N ASP A 135 -3.28 20.16 13.67
CA ASP A 135 -2.09 19.92 14.49
C ASP A 135 -2.39 19.49 15.94
N VAL A 136 -3.64 19.08 16.25
CA VAL A 136 -4.03 18.75 17.63
C VAL A 136 -4.71 17.39 17.76
N GLN A 137 -5.48 16.94 16.76
CA GLN A 137 -6.31 15.74 16.86
C GLN A 137 -5.56 14.43 16.58
N TYR A 138 -4.25 14.39 16.84
CA TYR A 138 -3.42 13.20 16.62
C TYR A 138 -3.93 11.97 17.40
N ASN A 139 -4.52 12.15 18.58
CA ASN A 139 -5.05 11.07 19.41
C ASN A 139 -6.50 10.67 19.09
N HIS A 140 -7.12 11.27 18.06
CA HIS A 140 -8.46 10.90 17.65
C HIS A 140 -8.50 9.43 17.20
N LYS A 141 -9.51 8.66 17.65
CA LYS A 141 -9.59 7.20 17.42
C LYS A 141 -9.44 6.82 15.94
N LYS A 142 -10.12 7.53 15.04
CA LYS A 142 -10.03 7.33 13.58
C LYS A 142 -8.64 7.63 13.00
N VAL A 143 -7.93 8.62 13.55
CA VAL A 143 -6.57 8.95 13.13
C VAL A 143 -5.60 7.85 13.54
N GLN A 144 -5.72 7.36 14.78
CA GLN A 144 -4.92 6.26 15.29
C GLN A 144 -5.18 4.95 14.52
N GLU A 145 -6.45 4.62 14.28
CA GLU A 145 -6.85 3.48 13.45
C GLU A 145 -6.21 3.54 12.06
N LEU A 146 -6.31 4.68 11.36
CA LEU A 146 -5.73 4.86 10.03
C LEU A 146 -4.21 4.68 10.04
N ARG A 147 -3.53 5.25 11.04
CA ARG A 147 -2.05 5.16 11.16
C ARG A 147 -1.61 3.72 11.45
N GLU A 148 -2.29 3.03 12.35
CA GLU A 148 -1.97 1.64 12.67
C GLU A 148 -2.26 0.71 11.48
N LEU A 149 -3.33 0.94 10.71
CA LEU A 149 -3.56 0.20 9.47
C LEU A 149 -2.47 0.46 8.42
N SER A 150 -2.05 1.71 8.24
CA SER A 150 -0.95 2.03 7.32
C SER A 150 0.34 1.33 7.75
N LYS A 151 0.68 1.39 9.06
CA LYS A 151 1.85 0.74 9.64
C LYS A 151 1.80 -0.78 9.47
N TRP A 152 0.64 -1.39 9.69
CA TRP A 152 0.40 -2.83 9.55
C TRP A 152 0.53 -3.36 8.11
N SER A 153 0.19 -2.54 7.12
CA SER A 153 0.12 -2.99 5.73
C SER A 153 1.49 -3.27 5.08
N ASP A 154 1.50 -4.16 4.08
CA ASP A 154 2.58 -4.35 3.10
C ASP A 154 2.35 -3.50 1.83
N GLY A 155 1.10 -3.14 1.57
CA GLY A 155 0.71 -2.31 0.44
C GLY A 155 -0.70 -1.73 0.57
N HIS A 156 -0.98 -0.70 -0.24
CA HIS A 156 -2.26 -0.01 -0.24
C HIS A 156 -2.99 -0.12 -1.58
N ILE A 157 -4.32 -0.06 -1.52
CA ILE A 157 -5.18 0.24 -2.67
C ILE A 157 -5.86 1.58 -2.41
N TRP A 158 -5.66 2.54 -3.32
CA TRP A 158 -6.20 3.89 -3.20
C TRP A 158 -7.25 4.16 -4.27
N ILE A 159 -8.50 4.36 -3.86
CA ILE A 159 -9.62 4.60 -4.78
C ILE A 159 -10.26 5.96 -4.49
N SER A 160 -10.12 6.93 -5.39
CA SER A 160 -10.77 8.23 -5.22
C SER A 160 -11.74 8.51 -6.36
N PRO A 161 -12.94 9.05 -6.10
CA PRO A 161 -13.74 9.64 -7.15
C PRO A 161 -13.05 10.87 -7.72
N GLU A 162 -13.36 11.18 -8.96
CA GLU A 162 -13.06 12.48 -9.53
C GLU A 162 -14.18 13.48 -9.20
N GLN A 163 -13.84 14.53 -8.46
CA GLN A 163 -14.75 15.62 -8.12
C GLN A 163 -14.11 16.94 -8.54
N HIS A 164 -14.84 17.72 -9.35
CA HIS A 164 -14.31 18.94 -9.98
C HIS A 164 -12.97 18.72 -10.69
N GLY A 165 -12.81 17.56 -11.34
CA GLY A 165 -11.61 17.21 -12.10
C GLY A 165 -10.39 16.82 -11.26
N ASN A 166 -10.55 16.58 -9.95
CA ASN A 166 -9.45 16.23 -9.05
C ASN A 166 -9.85 15.16 -8.02
N LEU A 167 -8.87 14.66 -7.26
CA LEU A 167 -9.11 13.75 -6.13
C LEU A 167 -9.91 14.46 -5.03
N THR A 168 -10.77 13.71 -4.35
CA THR A 168 -11.64 14.27 -3.31
C THR A 168 -10.90 14.72 -2.05
N ALA A 169 -11.46 15.71 -1.35
CA ALA A 169 -11.02 16.12 -0.02
C ALA A 169 -11.09 14.96 1.00
N VAL A 170 -12.12 14.12 0.92
CA VAL A 170 -12.26 12.91 1.76
C VAL A 170 -11.05 11.99 1.59
N PHE A 171 -10.60 11.78 0.35
CA PHE A 171 -9.42 10.95 0.10
C PHE A 171 -8.14 11.65 0.57
N LYS A 172 -7.95 12.91 0.20
CA LYS A 172 -6.75 13.67 0.53
C LYS A 172 -6.53 13.77 2.05
N ASN A 173 -7.60 14.01 2.79
CA ASN A 173 -7.58 14.12 4.25
C ASN A 173 -7.07 12.83 4.92
N GLN A 174 -7.41 11.65 4.38
CA GLN A 174 -6.86 10.38 4.87
C GLN A 174 -5.34 10.34 4.72
N ILE A 175 -4.82 10.67 3.53
CA ILE A 175 -3.36 10.65 3.29
C ILE A 175 -2.64 11.68 4.15
N ASP A 176 -3.24 12.86 4.37
CA ASP A 176 -2.65 13.93 5.19
C ASP A 176 -2.50 13.56 6.67
N TRP A 177 -3.29 12.58 7.15
CA TRP A 177 -3.13 12.02 8.49
C TRP A 177 -2.01 10.98 8.61
N ILE A 178 -1.50 10.45 7.49
CA ILE A 178 -0.42 9.46 7.47
C ILE A 178 0.92 10.19 7.35
N PRO A 179 1.75 10.22 8.40
CA PRO A 179 3.01 10.94 8.37
C PRO A 179 4.08 10.15 7.61
N LEU A 180 5.06 10.85 7.02
CA LEU A 180 6.26 10.21 6.43
C LEU A 180 7.19 9.58 7.50
N SER A 181 7.11 10.04 8.75
CA SER A 181 7.85 9.49 9.89
C SER A 181 7.04 9.60 11.17
N THR A 182 7.12 8.59 12.02
CA THR A 182 6.81 8.72 13.45
C THR A 182 7.96 8.09 14.23
N GLY A 183 8.88 8.93 14.70
CA GLY A 183 10.18 8.45 15.21
C GLY A 183 10.96 7.70 14.12
N SER A 184 11.34 6.45 14.39
CA SER A 184 12.01 5.54 13.45
C SER A 184 11.06 4.84 12.47
N VAL A 185 9.75 4.87 12.70
CA VAL A 185 8.76 4.16 11.87
C VAL A 185 8.41 4.99 10.65
N ARG A 186 8.41 4.34 9.47
CA ARG A 186 8.00 4.90 8.18
C ARG A 186 6.73 4.18 7.69
N PRO A 187 5.52 4.71 7.95
CA PRO A 187 4.25 4.00 7.74
C PRO A 187 3.87 3.70 6.28
N THR A 188 4.55 4.29 5.29
CA THR A 188 4.26 4.06 3.85
C THR A 188 5.50 3.71 3.03
N GLN A 189 6.69 4.08 3.50
CA GLN A 189 7.91 3.94 2.72
C GLN A 189 8.15 2.49 2.31
N GLY A 190 8.45 2.26 1.03
CA GLY A 190 8.80 0.95 0.48
C GLY A 190 7.62 0.00 0.26
N ARG A 191 6.40 0.39 0.64
CA ARG A 191 5.18 -0.40 0.42
C ARG A 191 4.69 -0.28 -1.02
N THR A 192 4.00 -1.31 -1.51
CA THR A 192 3.38 -1.27 -2.85
C THR A 192 2.08 -0.46 -2.84
N LEU A 193 1.72 0.08 -4.00
CA LEU A 193 0.50 0.87 -4.15
C LEU A 193 -0.17 0.56 -5.48
N ALA A 194 -1.47 0.23 -5.44
CA ALA A 194 -2.34 0.28 -6.62
C ALA A 194 -3.33 1.44 -6.49
N ILE A 195 -3.63 2.07 -7.62
CA ILE A 195 -4.48 3.26 -7.68
C ILE A 195 -5.65 3.04 -8.64
N ALA A 196 -6.81 3.53 -8.25
CA ALA A 196 -7.99 3.53 -9.09
C ALA A 196 -8.81 4.82 -8.93
N GLN A 197 -9.59 5.15 -9.95
CA GLN A 197 -10.61 6.19 -9.86
C GLN A 197 -11.95 5.74 -10.42
N VAL A 198 -12.99 6.47 -10.00
CA VAL A 198 -14.30 6.46 -10.63
C VAL A 198 -14.67 7.89 -11.04
N SER A 199 -15.38 8.06 -12.16
CA SER A 199 -15.94 9.35 -12.55
C SER A 199 -17.43 9.22 -12.85
N GLY A 200 -18.18 10.30 -12.62
CA GLY A 200 -19.58 10.40 -13.05
C GLY A 200 -19.73 10.70 -14.54
N GLY A 201 -18.69 11.27 -15.17
CA GLY A 201 -18.70 11.68 -16.57
C GLY A 201 -17.89 10.75 -17.48
N SER A 202 -17.42 11.30 -18.60
CA SER A 202 -16.50 10.63 -19.51
C SER A 202 -15.20 10.19 -18.83
N GLN A 203 -14.43 9.34 -19.52
CA GLN A 203 -13.16 8.85 -19.00
C GLN A 203 -12.18 9.99 -18.77
N SER A 204 -11.50 9.91 -17.64
CA SER A 204 -10.50 10.86 -17.18
C SER A 204 -9.40 10.09 -16.44
N PHE A 205 -8.24 10.72 -16.27
CA PHE A 205 -7.12 10.18 -15.52
C PHE A 205 -6.56 11.16 -14.50
N ASN A 206 -7.21 12.32 -14.29
CA ASN A 206 -6.67 13.37 -13.43
C ASN A 206 -6.48 12.88 -12.00
N THR A 207 -7.45 12.12 -11.50
CA THR A 207 -7.43 11.60 -10.13
C THR A 207 -6.33 10.56 -9.96
N VAL A 208 -6.23 9.55 -10.83
CA VAL A 208 -5.14 8.55 -10.75
C VAL A 208 -3.76 9.15 -10.98
N ASN A 209 -3.62 10.17 -11.85
CA ASN A 209 -2.35 10.88 -12.00
C ASN A 209 -1.94 11.57 -10.70
N SER A 210 -2.88 12.25 -10.04
CA SER A 210 -2.63 12.89 -8.75
C SER A 210 -2.33 11.88 -7.64
N LEU A 211 -3.02 10.74 -7.62
CA LEU A 211 -2.74 9.65 -6.67
C LEU A 211 -1.36 9.03 -6.90
N ARG A 212 -0.91 8.87 -8.15
CA ARG A 212 0.42 8.37 -8.49
C ARG A 212 1.51 9.30 -7.99
N VAL A 213 1.35 10.60 -8.24
CA VAL A 213 2.21 11.65 -7.68
C VAL A 213 2.20 11.56 -6.15
N LEU A 214 1.04 11.50 -5.52
CA LEU A 214 0.95 11.36 -4.06
C LEU A 214 1.65 10.11 -3.53
N GLY A 215 1.51 8.97 -4.21
CA GLY A 215 2.20 7.71 -3.87
C GLY A 215 3.72 7.84 -3.89
N ARG A 216 4.26 8.56 -4.89
CA ARG A 216 5.69 8.91 -4.96
C ARG A 216 6.12 9.75 -3.76
N TRP A 217 5.32 10.75 -3.37
CA TRP A 217 5.59 11.58 -2.17
C TRP A 217 5.59 10.73 -0.89
N MET A 218 4.69 9.75 -0.81
CA MET A 218 4.63 8.77 0.29
C MET A 218 5.71 7.67 0.20
N ARG A 219 6.64 7.76 -0.77
CA ARG A 219 7.73 6.81 -1.02
C ARG A 219 7.23 5.38 -1.23
N MET A 220 6.07 5.23 -1.85
CA MET A 220 5.48 3.94 -2.20
C MET A 220 5.84 3.53 -3.62
N PHE A 221 5.89 2.21 -3.87
CA PHE A 221 6.03 1.64 -5.20
C PHE A 221 4.66 1.51 -5.85
N ALA A 222 4.24 2.57 -6.56
CA ALA A 222 3.01 2.55 -7.33
C ALA A 222 3.16 1.63 -8.55
N ILE A 223 2.38 0.55 -8.62
CA ILE A 223 2.43 -0.38 -9.75
C ILE A 223 2.12 0.33 -11.07
N PRO A 224 2.64 -0.14 -12.21
CA PRO A 224 2.40 0.50 -13.51
C PRO A 224 0.92 0.59 -13.86
N ASN A 225 0.16 -0.49 -13.67
CA ASN A 225 -1.23 -0.55 -14.06
C ASN A 225 -2.14 0.28 -13.14
N GLN A 226 -3.27 0.74 -13.68
CA GLN A 226 -4.24 1.56 -12.95
C GLN A 226 -5.64 1.43 -13.55
N SER A 227 -6.66 1.62 -12.73
CA SER A 227 -8.06 1.55 -13.14
C SER A 227 -8.73 2.93 -13.15
N SER A 228 -9.47 3.25 -14.21
CA SER A 228 -10.30 4.45 -14.29
C SER A 228 -11.65 4.08 -14.89
N VAL A 229 -12.70 4.11 -14.05
CA VAL A 229 -14.05 3.68 -14.42
C VAL A 229 -14.91 4.92 -14.77
N PRO A 230 -15.17 5.20 -16.06
CA PRO A 230 -16.05 6.28 -16.48
C PRO A 230 -17.52 5.95 -16.22
N LYS A 231 -18.35 6.99 -16.14
CA LYS A 231 -19.82 6.89 -15.98
C LYS A 231 -20.18 5.80 -14.96
N ALA A 232 -19.53 5.81 -13.80
CA ALA A 232 -19.53 4.68 -12.87
C ALA A 232 -20.95 4.24 -12.46
N TYR A 233 -21.92 5.15 -12.48
CA TYR A 233 -23.32 4.84 -12.22
C TYR A 233 -23.95 3.83 -13.18
N THR A 234 -23.41 3.65 -14.40
CA THR A 234 -23.87 2.64 -15.36
C THR A 234 -23.04 1.36 -15.31
N GLN A 235 -21.99 1.32 -14.49
CA GLN A 235 -21.02 0.22 -14.46
C GLN A 235 -21.29 -0.74 -13.30
N PHE A 236 -22.18 -0.38 -12.38
CA PHE A 236 -22.53 -1.23 -11.23
C PHE A 236 -24.00 -1.63 -11.33
N THR A 237 -24.30 -2.87 -10.91
CA THR A 237 -25.68 -3.32 -10.76
C THR A 237 -26.41 -2.50 -9.71
N ASP A 238 -27.73 -2.60 -9.72
CA ASP A 238 -28.54 -1.92 -8.71
C ASP A 238 -28.36 -2.48 -7.32
N ALA A 239 -28.59 -1.62 -6.33
CA ALA A 239 -28.75 -2.07 -4.97
C ALA A 239 -30.06 -2.87 -4.90
N VAL A 240 -29.98 -4.07 -4.35
CA VAL A 240 -31.14 -4.93 -4.08
C VAL A 240 -31.34 -5.03 -2.58
N ASP A 241 -32.57 -5.29 -2.15
CA ASP A 241 -32.90 -5.43 -0.73
C ASP A 241 -32.15 -6.65 -0.14
N PRO A 242 -31.27 -6.47 0.86
CA PRO A 242 -30.62 -7.59 1.52
C PRO A 242 -31.61 -8.53 2.25
N ALA A 243 -32.83 -8.08 2.54
CA ALA A 243 -33.87 -8.91 3.14
C ALA A 243 -34.51 -9.89 2.14
N ASP A 244 -34.51 -9.59 0.84
CA ASP A 244 -34.92 -10.52 -0.22
C ASP A 244 -33.72 -11.38 -0.65
N LYS A 245 -33.56 -12.53 0.02
CA LYS A 245 -32.42 -13.43 -0.19
C LYS A 245 -32.31 -13.92 -1.63
N GLU A 246 -33.42 -14.20 -2.31
CA GLU A 246 -33.38 -14.72 -3.67
C GLU A 246 -32.94 -13.65 -4.68
N ALA A 247 -33.52 -12.45 -4.59
CA ALA A 247 -33.10 -11.33 -5.42
C ALA A 247 -31.64 -10.94 -5.17
N PHE A 248 -31.22 -10.94 -3.90
CA PHE A 248 -29.84 -10.68 -3.51
C PHE A 248 -28.86 -11.67 -4.14
N VAL A 249 -29.12 -12.99 -4.01
CA VAL A 249 -28.26 -14.03 -4.59
C VAL A 249 -28.22 -13.93 -6.11
N LYS A 250 -29.37 -13.74 -6.76
CA LYS A 250 -29.46 -13.61 -8.23
C LYS A 250 -28.69 -12.40 -8.76
N ALA A 251 -28.64 -11.31 -8.01
CA ALA A 251 -27.89 -10.10 -8.35
C ALA A 251 -26.41 -10.13 -7.89
N GLU A 252 -25.90 -11.30 -7.51
CA GLU A 252 -24.56 -11.50 -6.94
C GLU A 252 -24.28 -10.56 -5.75
N GLY A 253 -25.29 -10.25 -4.96
CA GLY A 253 -25.24 -9.36 -3.81
C GLY A 253 -25.55 -7.88 -4.08
N GLY A 254 -25.90 -7.53 -5.33
CA GLY A 254 -26.22 -6.16 -5.73
C GLY A 254 -25.03 -5.20 -5.65
N SER A 255 -25.16 -4.02 -6.27
CA SER A 255 -24.08 -3.03 -6.33
C SER A 255 -22.73 -3.61 -6.79
N ARG A 256 -22.75 -4.58 -7.71
CA ARG A 256 -21.60 -5.31 -8.24
C ARG A 256 -21.12 -4.67 -9.52
N LEU A 257 -19.80 -4.57 -9.70
CA LEU A 257 -19.22 -4.06 -10.95
C LEU A 257 -19.59 -5.00 -12.09
N MET A 258 -20.17 -4.51 -13.19
CA MET A 258 -20.68 -5.26 -14.34
C MET A 258 -19.57 -5.67 -15.33
N ALA A 259 -19.85 -6.69 -16.15
CA ALA A 259 -18.87 -7.24 -17.10
C ALA A 259 -18.51 -6.17 -18.15
N SER A 260 -17.23 -5.83 -18.23
CA SER A 260 -16.72 -4.76 -19.08
C SER A 260 -15.20 -4.78 -19.13
N GLY A 261 -14.59 -4.09 -20.10
CA GLY A 261 -13.13 -3.89 -20.09
C GLY A 261 -12.62 -3.16 -18.85
N ASN A 262 -13.46 -2.35 -18.18
CA ASN A 262 -13.11 -1.74 -16.89
C ASN A 262 -13.01 -2.76 -15.77
N ARG A 263 -13.86 -3.80 -15.79
CA ARG A 263 -13.79 -4.91 -14.84
C ARG A 263 -12.52 -5.73 -15.07
N GLU A 264 -12.22 -6.09 -16.31
CA GLU A 264 -10.97 -6.81 -16.64
C GLU A 264 -9.74 -6.01 -16.21
N ARG A 265 -9.71 -4.70 -16.51
CA ARG A 265 -8.62 -3.83 -16.05
C ARG A 265 -8.47 -3.79 -14.53
N LEU A 266 -9.58 -3.84 -13.78
CA LEU A 266 -9.53 -3.89 -12.32
C LEU A 266 -8.86 -5.18 -11.84
N VAL A 267 -9.20 -6.31 -12.46
CA VAL A 267 -8.60 -7.62 -12.18
C VAL A 267 -7.10 -7.58 -12.46
N ASP A 268 -6.69 -7.07 -13.63
CA ASP A 268 -5.27 -6.91 -13.98
C ASP A 268 -4.51 -6.11 -12.91
N CYS A 269 -5.10 -5.02 -12.40
CA CYS A 269 -4.46 -4.19 -11.39
C CYS A 269 -4.28 -4.93 -10.05
N MET A 270 -5.28 -5.71 -9.62
CA MET A 270 -5.19 -6.45 -8.35
C MET A 270 -4.24 -7.64 -8.48
N GLU A 271 -4.22 -8.32 -9.63
CA GLU A 271 -3.29 -9.40 -9.90
C GLU A 271 -1.84 -8.88 -9.96
N GLU A 272 -1.60 -7.79 -10.69
CA GLU A 272 -0.29 -7.13 -10.75
C GLU A 272 0.16 -6.65 -9.37
N PHE A 273 -0.74 -6.06 -8.58
CA PHE A 273 -0.45 -5.64 -7.21
C PHE A 273 0.07 -6.81 -6.36
N VAL A 274 -0.59 -7.97 -6.39
CA VAL A 274 -0.16 -9.14 -5.61
C VAL A 274 1.21 -9.63 -6.08
N LYS A 275 1.40 -9.78 -7.40
CA LYS A 275 2.68 -10.22 -7.99
C LYS A 275 3.84 -9.31 -7.57
N TYR A 276 3.67 -7.99 -7.71
CA TYR A 276 4.69 -7.01 -7.31
C TYR A 276 4.95 -7.04 -5.80
N THR A 277 3.91 -7.14 -4.98
CA THR A 277 4.05 -7.11 -3.52
C THR A 277 4.82 -8.33 -3.02
N ILE A 278 4.55 -9.52 -3.57
CA ILE A 278 5.29 -10.76 -3.25
C ILE A 278 6.77 -10.63 -3.59
N ILE A 279 7.10 -10.05 -4.75
CA ILE A 279 8.50 -9.84 -5.18
C ILE A 279 9.18 -8.81 -4.28
N MET A 280 8.53 -7.68 -4.04
CA MET A 280 9.14 -6.54 -3.36
C MET A 280 9.31 -6.77 -1.85
N ARG A 281 8.35 -7.42 -1.18
CA ARG A 281 8.39 -7.58 0.29
C ARG A 281 9.61 -8.33 0.80
N GLN A 282 10.20 -9.18 -0.04
CA GLN A 282 11.42 -9.95 0.27
C GLN A 282 12.68 -9.08 0.35
N HIS A 283 12.64 -7.89 -0.24
CA HIS A 283 13.78 -7.01 -0.41
C HIS A 283 13.53 -5.62 0.18
N PHE A 284 12.59 -5.52 1.12
CA PHE A 284 12.19 -4.24 1.72
C PHE A 284 13.37 -3.51 2.36
N ASP A 285 14.26 -4.23 3.06
CA ASP A 285 15.46 -3.64 3.67
C ASP A 285 16.44 -3.13 2.62
N LEU A 286 16.64 -3.90 1.55
CA LEU A 286 17.51 -3.52 0.42
C LEU A 286 17.02 -2.22 -0.24
N PHE A 287 15.73 -2.12 -0.54
CA PHE A 287 15.16 -0.93 -1.19
C PHE A 287 15.12 0.30 -0.28
N ASN A 288 15.18 0.11 1.03
CA ASN A 288 15.21 1.20 2.00
C ASN A 288 16.62 1.65 2.39
N ASP A 289 17.66 0.91 2.03
CA ASP A 289 19.04 1.26 2.32
C ASP A 289 19.59 2.34 1.38
N ARG A 290 19.37 3.61 1.74
CA ARG A 290 19.77 4.77 0.93
C ARG A 290 21.19 5.23 1.24
N HIS A 291 21.97 5.47 0.18
CA HIS A 291 23.32 6.02 0.28
C HIS A 291 23.38 7.30 1.12
N SER A 292 22.52 8.29 0.84
CA SER A 292 22.52 9.57 1.57
C SER A 292 22.22 9.39 3.07
N GLU A 293 21.34 8.47 3.45
CA GLU A 293 21.03 8.17 4.86
C GLU A 293 22.19 7.45 5.55
N ARG A 294 22.96 6.61 4.83
CA ARG A 294 24.21 6.02 5.36
C ARG A 294 25.26 7.11 5.61
N MET A 295 25.45 8.04 4.68
CA MET A 295 26.39 9.16 4.84
C MET A 295 26.02 10.05 6.03
N GLU A 296 24.73 10.36 6.22
CA GLU A 296 24.27 11.17 7.36
C GLU A 296 24.53 10.46 8.70
N LYS A 297 24.27 9.16 8.78
CA LYS A 297 24.56 8.36 9.99
C LYS A 297 26.05 8.34 10.31
N GLN A 298 26.92 8.20 9.31
CA GLN A 298 28.37 8.24 9.47
C GLN A 298 28.84 9.60 9.99
N ALA A 299 28.43 10.69 9.34
CA ALA A 299 28.78 12.04 9.76
C ALA A 299 28.32 12.34 11.20
N LYS A 300 27.11 11.89 11.58
CA LYS A 300 26.61 12.02 12.95
C LYS A 300 27.45 11.23 13.96
N ALA A 301 27.86 10.00 13.60
CA ALA A 301 28.71 9.17 14.45
C ALA A 301 30.11 9.77 14.62
N GLU A 302 30.70 10.32 13.57
CA GLU A 302 31.99 11.02 13.62
C GLU A 302 31.92 12.27 14.50
N LYS A 303 30.85 13.06 14.37
CA LYS A 303 30.63 14.24 15.21
C LYS A 303 30.52 13.86 16.69
N LEU A 304 29.74 12.82 17.03
CA LEU A 304 29.59 12.33 18.40
C LEU A 304 30.94 11.86 18.98
N LYS A 305 31.73 11.10 18.22
CA LYS A 305 33.08 10.68 18.65
C LYS A 305 34.01 11.87 18.90
N ALA A 306 33.94 12.90 18.07
CA ALA A 306 34.74 14.11 18.25
C ALA A 306 34.31 14.92 19.49
N GLU A 307 33.01 14.95 19.81
CA GLU A 307 32.48 15.58 21.03
C GLU A 307 32.89 14.80 22.29
N GLU A 308 32.83 13.47 22.26
CA GLU A 308 33.29 12.60 23.35
C GLU A 308 34.79 12.75 23.59
N ALA A 309 35.62 12.76 22.53
CA ALA A 309 37.06 12.97 22.65
C ALA A 309 37.40 14.32 23.30
N LYS A 310 36.71 15.40 22.89
CA LYS A 310 36.88 16.73 23.51
C LYS A 310 36.44 16.76 24.97
N ALA A 311 35.40 16.01 25.34
CA ALA A 311 34.94 15.93 26.72
C ALA A 311 35.97 15.19 27.61
N VAL A 312 36.58 14.12 27.09
CA VAL A 312 37.65 13.39 27.78
C VAL A 312 38.91 14.25 27.92
N ASP A 313 39.32 14.96 26.87
CA ASP A 313 40.46 15.89 26.95
C ASP A 313 40.21 17.00 27.99
N LYS A 314 39.00 17.57 28.02
CA LYS A 314 38.65 18.59 29.01
C LYS A 314 38.65 18.05 30.45
N ALA A 315 38.13 16.83 30.66
CA ALA A 315 38.17 16.18 31.97
C ALA A 315 39.60 15.80 32.40
N GLY A 316 40.45 15.40 31.45
CA GLY A 316 41.87 15.15 31.70
C GLY A 316 42.64 16.42 32.07
N VAL A 317 42.35 17.54 31.42
CA VAL A 317 42.95 18.85 31.75
C VAL A 317 42.47 19.38 33.11
N GLU A 318 41.19 19.25 33.46
CA GLU A 318 40.67 19.62 34.79
C GLU A 318 41.19 18.71 35.92
N GLY A 319 41.37 17.40 35.63
CA GLY A 319 42.01 16.47 36.56
C GLY A 319 43.49 16.76 36.79
N ASN A 320 44.21 17.19 35.76
CA ASN A 320 45.62 17.55 35.86
C ASN A 320 45.84 18.95 36.48
N ALA A 321 44.91 19.88 36.29
CA ALA A 321 44.93 21.17 36.98
C ALA A 321 44.74 21.00 38.50
N LYS A 322 43.85 20.10 38.93
CA LYS A 322 43.66 19.76 40.35
C LYS A 322 44.83 19.01 40.97
N SER A 323 45.57 18.19 40.20
CA SER A 323 46.77 17.50 40.72
C SER A 323 47.96 18.45 40.85
N ILE A 324 48.11 19.43 39.94
CA ILE A 324 49.16 20.44 39.99
C ILE A 324 48.98 21.41 41.18
N ASP A 325 47.75 21.85 41.48
CA ASP A 325 47.47 22.68 42.67
C ASP A 325 47.72 21.95 44.01
N SER A 326 47.73 20.62 44.01
CA SER A 326 48.06 19.81 45.19
C SER A 326 49.54 19.46 45.31
N ALA A 327 50.35 19.71 44.27
CA ALA A 327 51.78 19.36 44.25
C ALA A 327 52.68 20.41 44.92
N THR A 328 52.18 21.63 45.18
CA THR A 328 52.91 22.70 45.87
C THR A 328 52.73 22.71 47.39
N VAL A 329 51.86 21.85 47.93
CA VAL A 329 51.59 21.76 49.38
C VAL A 329 51.93 20.36 49.89
N VAL A 330 53.08 20.22 50.54
CA VAL A 330 53.44 19.02 51.30
C VAL A 330 53.28 19.33 52.79
N ASN A 331 52.44 18.58 53.50
CA ASN A 331 52.14 18.79 54.93
C ASN A 331 51.67 20.22 55.30
N GLY A 332 50.90 20.88 54.42
CA GLY A 332 50.31 22.19 54.72
C GLY A 332 51.26 23.39 54.58
N VAL A 333 52.44 23.21 53.98
CA VAL A 333 53.40 24.29 53.70
C VAL A 333 53.54 24.46 52.18
N ASP A 334 53.34 25.68 51.70
CA ASP A 334 53.52 26.07 50.30
C ASP A 334 55.02 26.28 50.01
N VAL A 335 55.55 25.52 49.04
CA VAL A 335 56.96 25.55 48.62
C VAL A 335 57.16 26.16 47.23
N GLY A 336 56.16 26.85 46.68
CA GLY A 336 56.16 27.47 45.35
C GLY A 336 57.07 28.69 45.13
N GLY A 337 58.22 28.78 45.81
CA GLY A 337 59.17 29.89 45.64
C GLY A 337 60.33 29.87 46.63
N LEU A 338 61.34 29.03 46.35
CA LEU A 338 62.71 29.16 46.84
C LEU A 338 63.67 29.07 45.67
#